data_AF-A0A7U9N3Z2-F1
#
_entry.id   AF-A0A7U9N3Z2-F1
#
_cell.length_a   1.000
_cell.length_b   1.000
_cell.length_c   1.000
_cell.angle_alpha   90.00
_cell.angle_beta   90.00
_cell.angle_gamma   90.00
#
_symmetry.space_group_name_H-M   'P 1'
#
loop_
_entity.id
_entity.type
_entity.pdbx_description
1 polymer ?
#
loop_
_entity_poly.entity_id
_entity_poly.type
_entity_poly.pdbx_seq_one_letter_code
_entity_poly.pdbx_strand_id
1 'polypeptide(L)'
;MINDIYRALNPGGAFLFVEKIIADEGTDDLEVELYYRMKRMNGYSDEKIMQKRRSLENVLSPLKAEWNVDMLHEAGFCKVDMFWRCLNFCGWVAIK
;
A
#
# COMPACT_ATOMS: atom_id res chain seq x y z
N MET A 1 -3.18 -1.22 15.87
CA MET A 1 -4.07 -1.01 14.71
C MET A 1 -4.46 -2.32 14.01
N ILE A 2 -3.59 -3.02 13.27
CA ILE A 2 -3.97 -4.27 12.55
C ILE A 2 -4.48 -5.35 13.53
N ASN A 3 -3.82 -5.53 14.66
CA ASN A 3 -4.28 -6.40 15.75
C ASN A 3 -5.70 -6.07 16.23
N ASP A 4 -6.05 -4.79 16.31
CA ASP A 4 -7.37 -4.35 16.77
C ASP A 4 -8.44 -4.62 15.72
N ILE A 5 -8.10 -4.45 14.44
CA ILE A 5 -8.95 -4.81 13.30
C ILE A 5 -9.22 -6.31 13.31
N TYR A 6 -8.17 -7.15 13.42
CA TYR A 6 -8.33 -8.60 13.50
C TYR A 6 -9.24 -9.01 14.67
N ARG A 7 -9.04 -8.43 15.86
CA ARG A 7 -9.88 -8.71 17.04
C ARG A 7 -11.34 -8.33 16.82
N ALA A 8 -11.61 -7.21 16.16
CA ALA A 8 -12.96 -6.72 15.90
C ALA A 8 -13.72 -7.49 14.81
N LEU A 9 -13.03 -8.19 13.92
CA LEU A 9 -13.68 -8.98 12.85
C LEU A 9 -14.37 -10.24 13.41
N ASN A 10 -15.52 -10.58 12.81
CA ASN A 10 -16.13 -11.90 13.00
C ASN A 10 -15.30 -12.99 12.28
N PRO A 11 -15.40 -14.27 12.68
CA PRO A 11 -14.82 -15.38 11.91
C PRO A 11 -15.31 -15.35 10.46
N GLY A 12 -14.39 -15.47 9.50
CA GLY A 12 -14.65 -15.32 8.06
C GLY A 12 -14.74 -13.87 7.57
N GLY A 13 -14.58 -12.88 8.44
CA GLY A 13 -14.55 -11.46 8.07
C GLY A 13 -13.29 -11.12 7.27
N ALA A 14 -13.45 -10.20 6.30
CA ALA A 14 -12.38 -9.75 5.42
C ALA A 14 -11.90 -8.34 5.78
N PHE A 15 -10.58 -8.16 5.83
CA PHE A 15 -9.93 -6.86 5.85
C PHE A 15 -9.34 -6.58 4.47
N LEU A 16 -9.76 -5.47 3.85
CA LEU A 16 -9.16 -4.97 2.62
C LEU A 16 -8.28 -3.77 2.94
N PHE A 17 -7.07 -3.78 2.42
CA PHE A 17 -6.05 -2.77 2.68
C PHE A 17 -5.28 -2.47 1.40
N VAL A 18 -5.08 -1.19 1.11
CA VAL A 18 -4.28 -0.74 -0.04
C VAL A 18 -3.25 0.25 0.46
N GLU A 19 -1.99 -0.01 0.16
CA GLU A 19 -0.87 0.75 0.69
C GLU A 19 0.16 1.06 -0.38
N LYS A 20 0.87 2.16 -0.17
CA LYS A 20 2.08 2.46 -0.94
C LYS A 20 3.23 1.60 -0.42
N ILE A 21 3.94 0.94 -1.32
CA ILE A 21 5.09 0.10 -1.01
C ILE A 21 6.39 0.71 -1.53
N ILE A 22 7.51 0.19 -1.04
CA ILE A 22 8.81 0.29 -1.72
C ILE A 22 8.91 -0.91 -2.66
N ALA A 23 9.16 -0.66 -3.94
CA ALA A 23 9.40 -1.72 -4.91
C ALA A 23 10.78 -2.37 -4.73
N ASP A 24 11.06 -3.42 -5.49
CA ASP A 24 12.33 -4.13 -5.38
C ASP A 24 13.52 -3.26 -5.78
N GLU A 25 14.70 -3.61 -5.25
CA GLU A 25 15.94 -2.86 -5.49
C GLU A 25 16.18 -2.66 -6.99
N GLY A 26 16.35 -1.39 -7.38
CA GLY A 26 16.59 -0.98 -8.77
C GLY A 26 15.34 -0.64 -9.58
N THR A 27 14.13 -0.86 -9.05
CA THR A 27 12.87 -0.54 -9.78
C THR A 27 12.02 0.55 -9.13
N ASP A 28 12.25 0.87 -7.85
CA ASP A 28 11.40 1.82 -7.10
C ASP A 28 11.35 3.21 -7.76
N ASP A 29 12.49 3.77 -8.14
CA ASP A 29 12.55 5.10 -8.78
C ASP A 29 11.74 5.13 -10.09
N LEU A 30 11.84 4.05 -10.89
CA LEU A 30 11.09 3.92 -12.14
C LEU A 30 9.59 3.82 -11.88
N GLU A 31 9.17 2.97 -10.92
CA GLU A 31 7.76 2.82 -10.56
C GLU A 31 7.16 4.13 -10.02
N VAL A 32 7.94 4.88 -9.22
CA VAL A 32 7.57 6.21 -8.73
C VAL A 32 7.42 7.20 -9.89
N GLU A 33 8.35 7.21 -10.84
CA GLU A 33 8.28 8.09 -12.02
C GLU A 33 7.04 7.78 -12.88
N LEU A 34 6.80 6.50 -13.17
CA LEU A 34 5.65 6.04 -13.93
C LEU A 34 4.34 6.41 -13.24
N TYR A 35 4.29 6.36 -11.91
CA TYR A 35 3.11 6.75 -11.14
C TYR A 35 2.81 8.26 -11.26
N TYR A 36 3.85 9.10 -11.25
CA TYR A 36 3.67 10.53 -11.51
C TYR A 36 3.22 10.80 -12.95
N ARG A 37 3.79 10.09 -13.93
CA ARG A 37 3.36 10.19 -15.33
C ARG A 37 1.89 9.80 -15.50
N MET A 38 1.47 8.71 -14.86
CA MET A 38 0.07 8.28 -14.84
C MET A 38 -0.85 9.36 -14.26
N LYS A 39 -0.48 9.98 -13.14
CA LYS A 39 -1.26 11.10 -12.57
C LYS A 39 -1.38 12.28 -13.53
N ARG A 40 -0.32 12.65 -14.23
CA ARG A 40 -0.38 13.72 -15.25
C ARG A 40 -1.35 13.38 -16.38
N MET A 41 -1.29 12.15 -16.89
CA MET A 41 -2.21 11.68 -17.93
C MET A 41 -3.68 11.68 -17.45
N ASN A 42 -3.89 11.47 -16.15
CA ASN A 42 -5.21 11.54 -15.51
C ASN A 42 -5.64 12.98 -15.12
N GLY A 43 -4.97 14.01 -15.63
CA GLY A 43 -5.36 15.42 -15.46
C GLY A 43 -4.89 16.08 -14.16
N TYR A 44 -4.00 15.45 -13.39
CA TYR A 44 -3.39 16.12 -12.23
C TYR A 44 -2.30 17.08 -12.69
N SER A 45 -2.43 18.36 -12.31
CA SER A 45 -1.37 19.37 -12.46
C SER A 45 -0.14 19.02 -11.63
N ASP A 46 1.06 19.41 -12.09
CA ASP A 46 2.31 19.22 -11.34
C ASP A 46 2.26 19.85 -9.94
N GLU A 47 1.61 21.01 -9.78
CA GLU A 47 1.44 21.68 -8.48
C GLU A 47 0.71 20.80 -7.46
N LYS A 48 -0.42 20.20 -7.85
CA LYS A 48 -1.16 19.24 -7.02
C LYS A 48 -0.34 17.99 -6.68
N ILE A 49 0.44 17.50 -7.64
CA ILE A 49 1.34 16.35 -7.43
C ILE A 49 2.41 16.70 -6.40
N MET A 50 3.04 17.87 -6.52
CA MET A 50 4.10 18.34 -5.63
C MET A 50 3.58 18.70 -4.24
N GLN A 51 2.41 19.33 -4.14
CA GLN A 51 1.76 19.62 -2.86
C GLN A 51 1.46 18.32 -2.09
N LYS A 52 0.92 17.31 -2.78
CA LYS A 52 0.66 15.99 -2.16
C LYS A 52 1.96 15.32 -1.71
N ARG A 53 3.02 15.37 -2.53
CA ARG A 53 4.34 14.85 -2.17
C ARG A 53 4.86 15.52 -0.90
N ARG A 54 4.89 16.86 -0.85
CA ARG A 54 5.35 17.62 0.32
C ARG A 54 4.53 17.33 1.57
N SER A 55 3.22 17.15 1.45
CA SER A 55 2.35 16.80 2.60
C SER A 55 2.63 15.41 3.18
N LEU A 56 3.31 14.54 2.42
CA LEU A 56 3.65 13.18 2.83
C LEU A 56 5.14 13.00 3.13
N GLU A 57 5.98 13.96 2.74
CA GLU A 57 7.41 13.99 3.10
C GLU A 57 7.54 14.00 4.64
N ASN A 58 8.30 13.03 5.16
CA ASN A 58 8.51 12.77 6.59
C ASN A 58 7.29 12.26 7.38
N VAL A 59 6.14 12.04 6.72
CA VAL A 59 4.93 11.49 7.36
C VAL A 59 4.70 10.03 6.96
N LEU A 60 4.97 9.69 5.70
CA LEU A 60 4.75 8.35 5.17
C LEU A 60 6.09 7.66 4.85
N SER A 61 6.43 6.64 5.62
CA SER A 61 7.54 5.72 5.32
C SER A 61 6.97 4.42 4.77
N PRO A 62 6.94 4.22 3.44
CA PRO A 62 6.42 2.99 2.85
C PRO A 62 7.27 1.78 3.26
N LEU A 63 6.64 0.61 3.34
CA LEU A 63 7.31 -0.66 3.64
C LEU A 63 7.44 -1.51 2.37
N LYS A 64 8.31 -2.53 2.39
CA LYS A 64 8.29 -3.58 1.37
C LYS A 64 6.95 -4.33 1.41
N ALA A 65 6.53 -4.88 0.26
CA ALA A 65 5.28 -5.62 0.16
C ALA A 65 5.24 -6.82 1.12
N GLU A 66 6.35 -7.56 1.23
CA GLU A 66 6.52 -8.70 2.15
C GLU A 66 6.23 -8.33 3.61
N TRP A 67 6.72 -7.18 4.08
CA TRP A 67 6.53 -6.77 5.47
C TRP A 67 5.07 -6.45 5.80
N ASN A 68 4.28 -5.98 4.81
CA ASN A 68 2.84 -5.81 5.01
C ASN A 68 2.14 -7.16 5.21
N VAL A 69 2.58 -8.19 4.47
CA VAL A 69 2.05 -9.56 4.61
C VAL A 69 2.45 -10.15 5.97
N ASP A 70 3.70 -9.96 6.39
CA ASP A 70 4.19 -10.41 7.70
C ASP A 70 3.37 -9.77 8.82
N MET A 71 3.12 -8.46 8.77
CA MET A 71 2.31 -7.76 9.77
C MET A 71 0.85 -8.26 9.84
N LEU A 72 0.27 -8.69 8.71
CA LEU A 72 -1.06 -9.29 8.69
C LEU A 72 -1.05 -10.68 9.33
N HIS A 73 -0.03 -11.49 9.05
CA HIS A 73 0.14 -12.80 9.67
C HIS A 73 0.40 -12.70 11.17
N GLU A 74 1.26 -11.77 11.61
CA GLU A 74 1.51 -11.48 13.02
C GLU A 74 0.25 -11.07 13.78
N ALA A 75 -0.68 -10.37 13.12
CA ALA A 75 -1.96 -9.99 13.71
C ALA A 75 -2.96 -11.16 13.84
N GLY A 76 -2.72 -12.29 13.16
CA GLY A 76 -3.54 -13.49 13.22
C GLY A 76 -4.28 -13.84 11.93
N PHE A 77 -4.14 -13.06 10.85
CA PHE A 77 -4.75 -13.42 9.57
C PHE A 77 -4.02 -14.60 8.93
N CYS A 78 -4.67 -15.74 8.78
CA CYS A 78 -4.05 -16.94 8.18
C CYS A 78 -4.17 -16.98 6.65
N LYS A 79 -5.14 -16.27 6.06
CA LYS A 79 -5.36 -16.20 4.62
C LYS A 79 -5.17 -14.77 4.16
N VAL A 80 -4.05 -14.51 3.49
CA VAL A 80 -3.68 -13.20 2.95
C VAL A 80 -3.36 -13.38 1.47
N ASP A 81 -3.92 -12.55 0.61
CA ASP A 81 -3.62 -12.55 -0.82
C ASP A 81 -3.54 -11.13 -1.37
N MET A 82 -2.64 -10.91 -2.32
CA MET A 82 -2.50 -9.63 -3.02
C MET A 82 -3.42 -9.65 -4.24
N PHE A 83 -4.59 -9.02 -4.12
CA PHE A 83 -5.56 -8.99 -5.22
C PHE A 83 -5.22 -7.92 -6.28
N TRP A 84 -4.35 -6.96 -5.96
CA TRP A 84 -4.02 -5.86 -6.87
C TRP A 84 -2.62 -5.31 -6.63
N ARG A 85 -1.92 -4.98 -7.73
CA ARG A 85 -0.71 -4.16 -7.72
C ARG A 85 -0.73 -3.21 -8.91
N CYS A 86 -0.36 -1.97 -8.69
CA CYS A 86 -0.09 -1.00 -9.73
C CYS A 86 1.10 -0.15 -9.31
N LEU A 87 2.25 -0.42 -9.94
CA LEU A 87 3.52 0.21 -9.58
C LEU A 87 3.76 0.03 -8.07
N ASN A 88 4.09 1.12 -7.38
CA ASN A 88 4.40 1.16 -5.96
C ASN A 88 3.16 1.21 -5.05
N PHE A 89 2.02 0.69 -5.51
CA PHE A 89 0.82 0.49 -4.69
C PHE A 89 0.35 -0.95 -4.80
N CYS A 90 0.01 -1.54 -3.66
CA CYS A 90 -0.49 -2.90 -3.54
C CYS A 90 -1.78 -2.93 -2.72
N GLY A 91 -2.67 -3.85 -3.07
CA GLY A 91 -3.92 -4.13 -2.38
C GLY A 91 -3.97 -5.58 -1.93
N TRP A 92 -4.33 -5.79 -0.67
CA TRP A 92 -4.45 -7.11 -0.05
C TRP A 92 -5.84 -7.35 0.49
N VAL A 93 -6.23 -8.62 0.50
CA VAL A 93 -7.36 -9.14 1.26
C VAL A 93 -6.81 -10.09 2.32
N ALA A 94 -7.25 -9.91 3.56
CA ALA A 94 -6.89 -10.75 4.69
C ALA A 94 -8.16 -11.27 5.39
N ILE A 95 -8.29 -12.59 5.52
CA ILE A 95 -9.48 -13.24 6.11
C ILE A 95 -9.15 -13.76 7.51
N LYS A 96 -10.03 -13.44 8.47
CA LYS A 96 -10.00 -13.99 9.83
C LYS A 96 -10.52 -15.41 9.88
#